data_AF-A0A699QRB4-F1
#
_entry.id   AF-A0A699QRB4-F1
#
_cell.length_a   1.000
_cell.length_b   1.000
_cell.length_c   1.000
_cell.angle_alpha   90.00
_cell.angle_beta   90.00
_cell.angle_gamma   90.00
#
_symmetry.space_group_name_H-M   'P 1'
#
loop_
_entity.id
_entity.type
_entity.pdbx_description
1 polymer ?
#
loop_
_entity_poly.entity_id
_entity_poly.type
_entity_poly.pdbx_seq_one_letter_code
_entity_poly.pdbx_strand_id
1 'polypeptide(L)'
;FKEDCNTEKKIAAKLKSLIAKSLLLESEDKLRRGLFDIVQNIVLIRDPEDARSFYPRFNLEDTSSFKDLDDNSKHIFRRLYYDYYFQRQETLWRQNAMKTLPALLNSSDMLACGEDLGMIPSCVHPVMQELGLIGLRIQRMPSEADLEFGIPSQYGYMTVCFSNTLY
;
A
#
# COMPACT_ATOMS: atom_id res chain seq x y z
N PHE A 1 -3.60 2.68 -23.97
CA PHE A 1 -3.49 4.16 -24.03
C PHE A 1 -2.48 4.56 -25.09
N LYS A 2 -2.66 5.72 -25.73
CA LYS A 2 -1.63 6.28 -26.63
C LYS A 2 -0.36 6.56 -25.84
N GLU A 3 0.80 6.39 -26.47
CA GLU A 3 2.12 6.51 -25.82
C GLU A 3 2.35 7.88 -25.15
N ASP A 4 1.76 8.93 -25.72
CA ASP A 4 1.81 10.29 -25.19
C ASP A 4 0.99 10.52 -23.91
N CYS A 5 0.13 9.58 -23.51
CA CYS A 5 -0.80 9.72 -22.38
C CYS A 5 -0.91 8.43 -21.56
N ASN A 6 0.13 7.61 -21.52
CA ASN A 6 0.10 6.31 -20.83
C ASN A 6 0.47 6.37 -19.34
N THR A 7 0.83 7.55 -18.81
CA THR A 7 1.16 7.75 -17.40
C THR A 7 0.53 9.03 -16.88
N GLU A 8 0.30 9.09 -15.56
CA GLU A 8 -0.24 10.28 -14.90
C GLU A 8 0.61 11.52 -15.14
N LYS A 9 1.94 11.38 -15.12
CA LYS A 9 2.87 12.48 -15.41
C LYS A 9 2.67 13.04 -16.81
N LYS A 10 2.56 12.17 -17.82
CA LYS A 10 2.33 12.58 -19.21
C LYS A 10 0.95 13.23 -19.39
N ILE A 11 -0.08 12.67 -18.74
CA ILE A 11 -1.43 13.23 -18.74
C ILE A 11 -1.44 14.62 -18.12
N ALA A 12 -0.87 14.79 -16.93
CA ALA A 12 -0.78 16.08 -16.25
C ALA A 12 -0.02 17.13 -17.08
N ALA A 13 1.11 16.75 -17.69
CA ALA A 13 1.87 17.65 -18.55
C ALA A 13 1.06 18.10 -19.78
N LYS A 14 0.34 17.17 -20.43
CA LYS A 14 -0.46 17.47 -21.62
C LYS A 14 -1.71 18.29 -21.28
N LEU A 15 -2.35 18.00 -20.15
CA LEU A 15 -3.46 18.79 -19.60
C LEU A 15 -3.03 20.24 -19.34
N LYS A 16 -1.89 20.43 -18.67
CA LYS A 16 -1.33 21.75 -18.40
C LYS A 16 -1.04 22.53 -19.68
N SER A 17 -0.50 21.87 -20.71
CA SER A 17 -0.27 22.50 -22.02
C SER A 17 -1.56 22.84 -22.77
N LEU A 18 -2.63 22.07 -22.62
CA LEU A 18 -3.91 22.29 -23.30
C LEU A 18 -4.70 23.42 -22.65
N ILE A 19 -4.69 23.49 -21.31
CA ILE A 19 -5.35 24.54 -20.54
C ILE A 19 -4.59 25.87 -20.67
N ALA A 20 -3.26 25.85 -20.78
CA ALA A 20 -2.51 27.06 -21.14
C ALA A 20 -2.91 27.63 -22.53
N LYS A 21 -3.49 26.80 -23.41
CA LYS A 21 -3.99 27.20 -24.74
C LYS A 21 -5.51 27.48 -24.77
N SER A 22 -6.25 27.11 -23.74
CA SER A 22 -7.71 27.15 -23.67
C SER A 22 -8.14 27.64 -22.29
N LEU A 23 -8.84 28.78 -22.21
CA LEU A 23 -9.35 29.43 -20.97
C LEU A 23 -10.41 28.59 -20.20
N LEU A 24 -10.25 27.28 -20.09
CA LEU A 24 -11.10 26.37 -19.31
C LEU A 24 -10.51 26.20 -17.91
N LEU A 25 -10.78 27.16 -17.02
CA LEU A 25 -10.21 27.18 -15.66
C LEU A 25 -10.99 26.32 -14.65
N GLU A 26 -12.31 26.11 -14.84
CA GLU A 26 -13.15 25.58 -13.75
C GLU A 26 -13.23 24.04 -13.65
N SER A 27 -12.68 23.30 -14.62
CA SER A 27 -12.81 21.83 -14.64
C SER A 27 -11.49 21.06 -14.62
N GLU A 28 -10.33 21.73 -14.50
CA GLU A 28 -9.01 21.07 -14.55
C GLU A 28 -8.90 19.93 -13.53
N ASP A 29 -9.21 20.19 -12.26
CA ASP A 29 -9.08 19.20 -11.20
C ASP A 29 -10.07 18.06 -11.31
N LYS A 30 -11.28 18.32 -11.85
CA LYS A 30 -12.27 17.26 -12.09
C LYS A 30 -11.84 16.38 -13.26
N LEU A 31 -11.38 16.99 -14.35
CA LEU A 31 -10.94 16.27 -15.55
C LEU A 31 -9.67 15.48 -15.29
N ARG A 32 -8.69 16.06 -14.57
CA ARG A 32 -7.46 15.40 -14.16
C ARG A 32 -7.74 14.18 -13.29
N ARG A 33 -8.60 14.31 -12.27
CA ARG A 33 -9.01 13.20 -11.41
C ARG A 33 -9.71 12.10 -12.21
N GLY A 34 -10.70 12.45 -13.04
CA GLY A 34 -11.39 11.47 -13.87
C GLY A 34 -10.46 10.72 -14.84
N LEU A 35 -9.47 11.39 -15.42
CA LEU A 35 -8.46 10.73 -16.26
C LEU A 35 -7.54 9.82 -15.47
N PHE A 36 -7.14 10.22 -14.25
CA PHE A 36 -6.34 9.36 -13.37
C PHE A 36 -7.13 8.12 -12.94
N ASP A 37 -8.40 8.28 -12.56
CA ASP A 37 -9.28 7.16 -12.19
C ASP A 37 -9.35 6.13 -13.33
N ILE A 38 -9.55 6.59 -14.57
CA ILE A 38 -9.61 5.71 -15.75
C ILE A 38 -8.28 4.97 -15.98
N VAL A 39 -7.14 5.63 -15.79
CA VAL A 39 -5.81 5.03 -15.99
C VAL A 39 -5.46 4.06 -14.87
N GLN A 40 -5.87 4.37 -13.64
CA GLN A 40 -5.65 3.54 -12.46
C GLN A 40 -6.61 2.35 -12.40
N ASN A 41 -7.71 2.38 -13.16
CA ASN A 41 -8.71 1.32 -13.22
C ASN A 41 -8.22 0.10 -14.03
N ILE A 42 -7.15 -0.53 -13.55
CA ILE A 42 -6.53 -1.74 -14.09
C ILE A 42 -6.30 -2.74 -12.96
N VAL A 43 -6.48 -4.04 -13.23
CA VAL A 43 -6.30 -5.10 -12.22
C VAL A 43 -4.87 -5.67 -12.26
N LEU A 44 -4.28 -5.72 -13.46
CA LEU A 44 -2.93 -6.20 -13.71
C LEU A 44 -2.08 -5.11 -14.34
N ILE A 45 -0.83 -5.03 -13.92
CA ILE A 45 0.18 -4.13 -14.48
C ILE A 45 1.18 -4.99 -15.25
N ARG A 46 1.53 -4.57 -16.46
CA ARG A 46 2.50 -5.27 -17.31
C ARG A 46 3.91 -4.93 -16.84
N ASP A 47 4.78 -5.93 -16.80
CA ASP A 47 6.20 -5.74 -16.55
C ASP A 47 6.84 -4.93 -17.70
N PRO A 48 7.57 -3.83 -17.41
CA PRO A 48 8.29 -3.07 -18.43
C PRO A 48 9.40 -3.86 -19.14
N GLU A 49 10.03 -4.82 -18.45
CA GLU A 49 11.16 -5.59 -18.94
C GLU A 49 10.71 -6.87 -19.66
N ASP A 50 9.61 -7.49 -19.21
CA ASP A 50 9.03 -8.67 -19.84
C ASP A 50 7.57 -8.47 -20.25
N ALA A 51 7.35 -8.36 -21.56
CA ALA A 51 6.02 -8.19 -22.12
C ALA A 51 5.05 -9.34 -21.81
N ARG A 52 5.52 -10.53 -21.40
CA ARG A 52 4.66 -11.66 -21.02
C ARG A 52 4.32 -11.70 -19.53
N SER A 53 5.03 -10.92 -18.71
CA SER A 53 4.84 -10.90 -17.26
C SER A 53 3.89 -9.79 -16.82
N PHE A 54 3.09 -10.12 -15.82
CA PHE A 54 2.13 -9.20 -15.21
C PHE A 54 2.14 -9.37 -13.71
N TYR A 55 1.97 -8.26 -13.00
CA TYR A 55 1.82 -8.26 -11.55
C TYR A 55 0.47 -7.65 -11.14
N PRO A 56 -0.16 -8.17 -10.07
CA PRO A 56 -1.39 -7.60 -9.54
C PRO A 56 -1.19 -6.16 -9.08
N ARG A 57 -2.15 -5.28 -9.40
CA ARG A 57 -2.19 -3.91 -8.85
C ARG A 57 -2.34 -3.97 -7.33
N PHE A 58 -1.63 -3.09 -6.62
CA PHE A 58 -1.86 -2.88 -5.20
C PHE A 58 -3.30 -2.38 -4.96
N ASN A 59 -3.98 -2.89 -3.94
CA ASN A 59 -5.40 -2.60 -3.70
C ASN A 59 -6.29 -2.80 -4.95
N LEU A 60 -6.12 -3.93 -5.65
CA LEU A 60 -6.94 -4.24 -6.82
C LEU A 60 -8.44 -4.28 -6.50
N GLU A 61 -8.83 -4.61 -5.27
CA GLU A 61 -10.22 -4.70 -4.84
C GLU A 61 -10.97 -3.35 -4.88
N ASP A 62 -10.23 -2.24 -4.81
CA ASP A 62 -10.81 -0.90 -4.83
C ASP A 62 -11.24 -0.48 -6.24
N THR A 63 -10.67 -1.10 -7.29
CA THR A 63 -10.93 -0.75 -8.69
C THR A 63 -12.33 -1.15 -9.13
N SER A 64 -12.99 -0.31 -9.93
CA SER A 64 -14.28 -0.67 -10.55
C SER A 64 -14.12 -1.88 -11.47
N SER A 65 -13.02 -1.98 -12.21
CA SER A 65 -12.73 -3.13 -13.08
C SER A 65 -12.66 -4.45 -12.33
N PHE A 66 -12.21 -4.48 -11.07
CA PHE A 66 -12.28 -5.69 -10.25
C PHE A 66 -13.71 -5.96 -9.74
N LYS A 67 -14.43 -4.91 -9.33
CA LYS A 67 -15.80 -5.03 -8.82
C LYS A 67 -16.77 -5.56 -9.89
N ASP A 68 -16.51 -5.24 -11.15
CA ASP A 68 -17.30 -5.67 -12.31
C ASP A 68 -17.03 -7.13 -12.74
N LEU A 69 -15.99 -7.79 -12.21
CA LEU A 69 -15.70 -9.20 -12.52
C LEU A 69 -16.71 -10.15 -11.88
N ASP A 70 -16.83 -11.36 -12.45
CA ASP A 70 -17.54 -12.46 -11.83
C ASP A 70 -16.83 -12.96 -10.55
N ASP A 71 -17.56 -13.63 -9.68
CA ASP A 71 -17.05 -14.06 -8.37
C ASP A 71 -15.87 -15.04 -8.49
N ASN A 72 -15.90 -15.94 -9.48
CA ASN A 72 -14.80 -16.88 -9.70
C ASN A 72 -13.51 -16.15 -10.10
N SER A 73 -13.59 -15.21 -11.05
CA SER A 73 -12.46 -14.35 -11.42
C SER A 73 -11.94 -13.54 -10.23
N LYS A 74 -12.84 -12.95 -9.42
CA LYS A 74 -12.47 -12.23 -8.19
C LYS A 74 -11.67 -13.10 -7.23
N HIS A 75 -12.11 -14.34 -7.00
CA HIS A 75 -11.39 -15.30 -6.14
C HIS A 75 -10.00 -15.64 -6.69
N ILE A 76 -9.86 -15.84 -7.99
CA ILE A 76 -8.56 -16.13 -8.63
C ILE A 76 -7.60 -14.95 -8.45
N PHE A 77 -8.06 -13.72 -8.72
CA PHE A 77 -7.25 -12.52 -8.57
C PHE A 77 -6.85 -12.25 -7.12
N ARG A 78 -7.75 -12.48 -6.16
CA ARG A 78 -7.44 -12.42 -4.72
C ARG A 78 -6.33 -13.39 -4.33
N ARG A 79 -6.42 -14.62 -4.82
CA ARG A 79 -5.38 -15.64 -4.57
C ARG A 79 -4.04 -15.23 -5.19
N LEU A 80 -4.04 -14.74 -6.44
CA LEU A 80 -2.83 -14.27 -7.12
C LEU A 80 -2.21 -13.07 -6.41
N TYR A 81 -3.03 -12.14 -5.92
CA TYR A 81 -2.58 -10.98 -5.14
C TYR A 81 -1.91 -11.41 -3.85
N TYR A 82 -2.56 -12.29 -3.10
CA TYR A 82 -2.01 -12.77 -1.84
C TYR A 82 -0.70 -13.54 -2.04
N ASP A 83 -0.67 -14.46 -3.01
CA ASP A 83 0.54 -15.21 -3.39
C ASP A 83 1.68 -14.27 -3.82
N TYR A 84 1.38 -13.26 -4.64
CA TYR A 84 2.40 -12.32 -5.09
C TYR A 84 2.96 -11.48 -3.94
N TYR A 85 2.13 -10.76 -3.18
CA TYR A 85 2.60 -9.79 -2.19
C TYR A 85 3.09 -10.42 -0.87
N PHE A 86 2.50 -11.53 -0.45
CA PHE A 86 2.74 -12.11 0.89
C PHE A 86 3.51 -13.42 0.90
N GLN A 87 3.64 -14.10 -0.24
CA GLN A 87 4.45 -15.32 -0.34
C GLN A 87 5.74 -15.02 -1.11
N ARG A 88 5.63 -14.67 -2.39
CA ARG A 88 6.81 -14.52 -3.27
C ARG A 88 7.70 -13.35 -2.89
N GLN A 89 7.10 -12.23 -2.48
CA GLN A 89 7.84 -11.01 -2.17
C GLN A 89 8.33 -10.96 -0.71
N GLU A 90 8.00 -11.93 0.14
CA GLU A 90 8.37 -11.93 1.55
C GLU A 90 9.88 -11.75 1.77
N THR A 91 10.69 -12.50 1.01
CA THR A 91 12.15 -12.41 1.10
C THR A 91 12.66 -11.04 0.67
N LEU A 92 12.11 -10.48 -0.42
CA LEU A 92 12.49 -9.16 -0.92
C LEU A 92 12.14 -8.07 0.09
N TRP A 93 10.94 -8.14 0.70
CA TRP A 93 10.51 -7.20 1.73
C TRP A 93 11.44 -7.22 2.93
N ARG A 94 11.77 -8.41 3.42
CA ARG A 94 12.73 -8.59 4.53
C ARG A 94 14.10 -8.00 4.19
N GLN A 95 14.64 -8.30 3.00
CA GLN A 95 15.94 -7.78 2.57
C GLN A 95 15.94 -6.25 2.47
N ASN A 96 14.91 -5.66 1.88
CA ASN A 96 14.79 -4.21 1.76
C ASN A 96 14.63 -3.52 3.12
N ALA A 97 13.86 -4.14 4.03
CA ALA A 97 13.70 -3.66 5.39
C ALA A 97 15.04 -3.68 6.16
N MET A 98 15.79 -4.79 6.08
CA MET A 98 17.12 -4.91 6.72
C MET A 98 18.17 -3.96 6.13
N LYS A 99 17.98 -3.49 4.90
CA LYS A 99 18.84 -2.45 4.32
C LYS A 99 18.49 -1.05 4.83
N THR A 100 17.19 -0.77 5.01
CA THR A 100 16.69 0.59 5.22
C THR A 100 16.49 0.93 6.69
N LEU A 101 15.87 0.03 7.45
CA LEU A 101 15.51 0.26 8.85
C LEU A 101 16.73 0.49 9.75
N PRO A 102 17.85 -0.26 9.63
CA PRO A 102 19.03 0.02 10.46
C PRO A 102 19.63 1.41 10.20
N ALA A 103 19.60 1.89 8.95
CA ALA A 103 20.08 3.23 8.63
C ALA A 103 19.21 4.31 9.29
N LEU A 104 17.88 4.09 9.38
CA LEU A 104 16.96 4.97 10.08
C LEU A 104 17.16 4.90 11.61
N LEU A 105 17.32 3.69 12.17
CA LEU A 105 17.53 3.50 13.61
C LEU A 105 18.82 4.15 14.09
N ASN A 106 19.88 4.09 13.28
CA ASN A 106 21.17 4.71 13.62
C ASN A 106 21.21 6.23 13.35
N SER A 107 20.11 6.84 12.90
CA SER A 107 20.09 8.28 12.59
C SER A 107 19.76 9.17 13.79
N SER A 108 19.29 8.58 14.90
CA SER A 108 18.87 9.30 16.10
C SER A 108 18.91 8.39 17.33
N ASP A 109 19.09 8.96 18.52
CA ASP A 109 18.97 8.24 19.80
C ASP A 109 17.51 8.08 20.27
N MET A 110 16.55 8.53 19.46
CA MET A 110 15.13 8.37 19.75
C MET A 110 14.69 6.91 19.61
N LEU A 111 13.85 6.47 20.54
CA LEU A 111 13.23 5.16 20.48
C LEU A 111 12.26 5.09 19.29
N ALA A 112 12.51 4.15 18.37
CA ALA A 112 11.66 3.94 17.21
C ALA A 112 10.54 2.94 17.53
N CYS A 113 9.31 3.35 17.22
CA CYS A 113 8.14 2.50 17.26
C CYS A 113 7.68 2.20 15.84
N GLY A 114 7.49 0.92 15.51
CA GLY A 114 6.86 0.51 14.27
C GLY A 114 5.35 0.43 14.46
N GLU A 115 4.61 1.21 13.68
CA GLU A 115 3.19 0.97 13.49
C GLU A 115 3.02 -0.31 12.66
N ASP A 116 2.43 -1.33 13.26
CA ASP A 116 2.10 -2.59 12.64
C ASP A 116 0.57 -2.76 12.58
N LEU A 117 -0.13 -1.79 11.97
CA LEU A 117 -1.57 -1.86 11.76
C LEU A 117 -1.91 -2.15 10.28
N GLY A 118 -2.97 -2.93 10.06
CA GLY A 118 -3.50 -3.22 8.74
C GLY A 118 -2.83 -4.41 8.04
N MET A 119 -2.39 -4.18 6.80
CA MET A 119 -1.91 -5.26 5.93
C MET A 119 -0.44 -5.57 6.19
N ILE A 120 -0.18 -6.59 7.03
CA ILE A 120 1.17 -6.88 7.56
C ILE A 120 1.70 -8.19 6.98
N PRO A 121 2.74 -8.16 6.12
CA PRO A 121 3.45 -9.37 5.72
C PRO A 121 4.03 -10.13 6.92
N SER A 122 4.12 -11.46 6.80
CA SER A 122 4.69 -12.34 7.83
C SER A 122 6.10 -11.94 8.26
N CYS A 123 6.89 -11.34 7.36
CA CYS A 123 8.25 -10.91 7.65
C CYS A 123 8.35 -9.68 8.56
N VAL A 124 7.29 -8.89 8.75
CA VAL A 124 7.36 -7.63 9.50
C VAL A 124 7.69 -7.89 10.98
N HIS A 125 6.94 -8.77 11.64
CA HIS A 125 7.14 -9.06 13.07
C HIS A 125 8.56 -9.59 13.37
N PRO A 126 9.09 -10.59 12.63
CA PRO A 126 10.48 -11.04 12.80
C PRO A 126 11.51 -9.93 12.58
N VAL A 127 11.34 -9.08 11.56
CA VAL A 127 12.28 -7.98 11.30
C VAL A 127 12.23 -6.95 12.43
N MET A 128 11.06 -6.60 12.93
CA MET A 128 10.93 -5.66 14.05
C MET A 128 11.61 -6.21 15.31
N GLN A 129 11.39 -7.49 15.63
CA GLN A 129 12.03 -8.13 16.78
C GLN A 129 13.56 -8.18 16.64
N GLU A 130 14.06 -8.51 15.45
CA GLU A 130 15.51 -8.58 15.17
C GLU A 130 16.20 -7.23 15.27
N LEU A 131 15.50 -6.15 14.87
CA LEU A 131 16.02 -4.78 14.95
C LEU A 131 15.72 -4.07 16.28
N GLY A 132 15.03 -4.73 17.21
CA GLY A 132 14.61 -4.11 18.47
C GLY A 132 13.59 -2.98 18.30
N LEU A 133 12.81 -2.99 17.21
CA LEU A 133 11.73 -2.04 16.98
C LEU A 133 10.54 -2.40 17.87
N ILE A 134 10.03 -1.40 18.57
CA ILE A 134 8.89 -1.57 19.47
C ILE A 134 7.60 -1.51 18.66
N GLY A 135 6.71 -2.48 18.85
CA GLY A 135 5.38 -2.50 18.26
C GLY A 135 4.42 -1.51 18.92
N LEU A 136 3.48 -0.98 18.15
CA LEU A 136 2.48 -0.04 18.65
C LEU A 136 1.14 -0.74 18.83
N ARG A 137 0.54 -0.66 20.02
CA ARG A 137 -0.81 -1.16 20.29
C ARG A 137 -1.71 -0.03 20.75
N ILE A 138 -2.89 0.08 20.16
CA ILE A 138 -3.93 1.02 20.59
C ILE A 138 -5.04 0.19 21.19
N GLN A 139 -5.36 0.42 22.46
CA GLN A 139 -6.31 -0.42 23.18
C GLN A 139 -7.70 -0.41 22.51
N ARG A 140 -8.15 0.72 21.95
CA ARG A 140 -9.44 0.80 21.22
C ARG A 140 -9.39 0.35 19.77
N MET A 141 -8.25 -0.12 19.30
CA MET A 141 -8.08 -0.65 17.96
C MET A 141 -7.31 -1.97 18.05
N PRO A 142 -7.92 -3.01 18.66
CA PRO A 142 -7.29 -4.31 18.77
C PRO A 142 -7.03 -4.90 17.39
N SER A 143 -5.95 -5.67 17.27
CA SER A 143 -5.62 -6.39 16.04
C SER A 143 -6.56 -7.57 15.82
N GLU A 144 -7.16 -8.07 16.90
CA GLU A 144 -8.15 -9.14 16.91
C GLU A 144 -9.55 -8.60 16.57
N ALA A 145 -10.16 -9.13 15.52
CA ALA A 145 -11.46 -8.66 15.02
C ALA A 145 -12.63 -8.84 16.02
N ASP A 146 -12.50 -9.77 16.97
CA ASP A 146 -13.55 -10.12 17.92
C ASP A 146 -13.49 -9.34 19.24
N LEU A 147 -12.53 -8.42 19.38
CA LEU A 147 -12.35 -7.62 20.59
C LEU A 147 -12.78 -6.17 20.36
N GLU A 148 -13.50 -5.60 21.32
CA GLU A 148 -13.78 -4.15 21.34
C GLU A 148 -12.57 -3.37 21.88
N PHE A 149 -11.86 -3.98 22.85
CA PHE A 149 -10.65 -3.42 23.45
C PHE A 149 -9.57 -4.50 23.56
N GLY A 150 -8.34 -4.14 23.22
CA GLY A 150 -7.18 -5.01 23.41
C GLY A 150 -6.89 -5.23 24.90
N ILE A 151 -6.34 -6.41 25.21
CA ILE A 151 -6.09 -6.86 26.58
C ILE A 151 -4.60 -6.64 26.90
N PRO A 152 -4.22 -5.64 27.74
CA PRO A 152 -2.82 -5.29 27.93
C PRO A 152 -1.94 -6.39 28.52
N SER A 153 -2.53 -7.32 29.28
CA SER A 153 -1.81 -8.48 29.83
C SER A 153 -1.37 -9.50 28.76
N GLN A 154 -1.89 -9.40 27.54
CA GLN A 154 -1.52 -10.26 26.41
C GLN A 154 -0.50 -9.61 25.47
N TYR A 155 -0.16 -8.34 25.69
CA TYR A 155 0.79 -7.64 24.81
C TYR A 155 2.21 -8.19 24.98
N GLY A 156 2.91 -8.34 23.86
CA GLY A 156 4.30 -8.76 23.86
C GLY A 156 5.19 -7.72 24.53
N TYR A 157 6.31 -8.16 25.10
CA TYR A 157 7.22 -7.30 25.85
C TYR A 157 7.70 -6.06 25.06
N MET A 158 7.98 -6.23 23.77
CA MET A 158 8.42 -5.15 22.88
C MET A 158 7.24 -4.35 22.31
N THR A 159 6.39 -3.82 23.19
CA THR A 159 5.18 -3.08 22.81
C THR A 159 5.03 -1.81 23.63
N VAL A 160 4.62 -0.73 22.98
CA VAL A 160 4.06 0.46 23.65
C VAL A 160 2.56 0.49 23.42
N CYS A 161 1.81 0.59 24.51
CA CYS A 161 0.36 0.68 24.49
C CYS A 161 -0.10 2.12 24.67
N PHE A 162 -1.07 2.53 23.85
CA PHE A 162 -1.82 3.77 23.99
C PHE A 162 -3.28 3.45 24.23
N SER A 163 -3.96 4.24 25.07
CA SER A 163 -5.40 4.12 25.24
C SER A 163 -6.15 4.54 23.98
N ASN A 164 -5.70 5.61 23.31
CA ASN A 164 -6.28 6.16 22.09
C ASN A 164 -5.16 6.70 21.17
N THR A 165 -5.40 6.77 19.87
CA THR A 165 -4.67 7.69 18.98
C THR A 165 -5.16 9.12 19.24
N LEU A 166 -4.27 10.11 19.19
CA LEU A 166 -4.60 11.53 19.43
C LEU A 166 -5.65 12.02 18.41
N TYR A 167 -6.94 11.96 18.80
CA TYR A 167 -8.07 12.76 18.33
C TYR A 167 -9.15 12.78 19.41
#